data_AF-K2F195-F1
#
_entry.id   AF-K2F195-F1
#
_cell.length_a   1.000
_cell.length_b   1.000
_cell.length_c   1.000
_cell.angle_alpha   90.00
_cell.angle_beta   90.00
_cell.angle_gamma   90.00
#
_symmetry.space_group_name_H-M   'P 1'
#
loop_
_entity.id
_entity.type
_entity.pdbx_description
1 polymer ?
#
loop_
_entity_poly.entity_id
_entity_poly.type
_entity_poly.pdbx_seq_one_letter_code
_entity_poly.pdbx_strand_id
1 'polypeptide(L)' 'MSQTIDGHKVDGDEDGRHYLYALETGEAKIIFEHAKKHGSADFEDHKYNRNYTLRYDKNTFLYTIEKRKPKSTGWW' A
#
# COMPACT_ATOMS: atom_id res chain seq x y z
N MET A 1 9.40 3.25 10.47
CA MET A 1 10.11 1.99 10.74
C MET A 1 9.66 1.02 9.66
N SER A 2 10.60 0.40 8.96
CA SER A 2 10.28 -0.53 7.88
C SER A 2 9.92 -1.92 8.40
N GLN A 3 8.98 -2.60 7.74
CA GLN A 3 8.56 -3.98 7.99
C GLN A 3 8.76 -4.83 6.74
N THR A 4 8.99 -6.13 6.92
CA THR A 4 8.98 -7.08 5.78
C THR A 4 7.58 -7.65 5.59
N ILE A 5 7.01 -7.50 4.40
CA ILE A 5 5.68 -7.97 4.03
C ILE A 5 5.80 -8.70 2.69
N ASP A 6 5.36 -9.96 2.62
CA ASP A 6 5.47 -10.80 1.42
C ASP A 6 6.88 -10.82 0.78
N GLY A 7 7.93 -10.81 1.62
CA GLY A 7 9.33 -10.78 1.16
C GLY A 7 9.83 -9.41 0.69
N HIS A 8 9.02 -8.35 0.82
CA HIS A 8 9.36 -6.98 0.44
C HIS A 8 9.58 -6.09 1.65
N LYS A 9 10.58 -5.20 1.57
CA LYS A 9 10.80 -4.15 2.57
C LYS A 9 9.83 -3.01 2.33
N VAL A 10 9.02 -2.68 3.33
CA VAL A 10 7.97 -1.66 3.26
C VAL A 10 8.14 -0.65 4.39
N ASP A 11 8.20 0.64 4.06
CA ASP A 11 8.21 1.75 5.04
C ASP A 11 6.98 2.65 4.87
N GLY A 12 6.85 3.65 5.73
CA GLY A 12 5.76 4.63 5.70
C GLY A 12 4.64 4.30 6.70
N ASP A 13 3.41 4.64 6.31
CA ASP A 13 2.23 4.62 7.18
C ASP A 13 2.03 3.26 7.88
N GLU A 14 1.91 3.31 9.21
CA GLU A 14 1.82 2.11 10.04
C GLU A 14 0.51 1.34 9.82
N ASP A 15 -0.62 2.04 9.78
CA ASP A 15 -1.92 1.42 9.51
C ASP A 15 -1.94 0.72 8.15
N GLY A 16 -1.40 1.37 7.13
CA GLY A 16 -1.32 0.81 5.79
C GLY A 16 -0.40 -0.40 5.71
N ARG A 17 0.72 -0.42 6.45
CA ARG A 17 1.59 -1.60 6.57
C ARG A 17 0.87 -2.76 7.25
N HIS A 18 0.15 -2.50 8.34
CA HIS A 18 -0.64 -3.52 9.03
C HIS A 18 -1.73 -4.10 8.14
N TYR A 19 -2.43 -3.26 7.38
CA TYR A 19 -3.44 -3.71 6.43
C TYR A 19 -2.81 -4.58 5.33
N LEU A 20 -1.74 -4.10 4.70
CA LEU A 20 -1.04 -4.84 3.64
C LEU A 20 -0.49 -6.19 4.13
N TYR A 21 -0.06 -6.27 5.39
CA TYR A 21 0.37 -7.53 6.03
C TYR A 21 -0.81 -8.48 6.31
N ALA A 22 -1.99 -7.95 6.60
CA ALA A 22 -3.18 -8.72 6.91
C ALA A 22 -3.96 -9.23 5.67
N LEU A 23 -3.66 -8.69 4.48
CA LEU A 23 -4.24 -9.18 3.23
C LEU A 23 -3.85 -10.64 2.96
N GLU A 24 -4.72 -11.35 2.24
CA GLU A 24 -4.34 -12.66 1.73
C GLU A 24 -3.12 -12.53 0.82
N THR A 25 -2.21 -13.52 0.86
CA THR A 25 -0.93 -13.49 0.14
C THR A 25 -1.12 -13.19 -1.36
N GLY A 26 -2.22 -13.65 -1.96
CA GLY A 26 -2.53 -13.36 -3.36
C GLY A 26 -2.82 -11.89 -3.64
N GLU A 27 -3.58 -11.22 -2.77
CA GLU A 27 -3.94 -9.81 -2.94
C GLU A 27 -2.74 -8.89 -2.70
N ALA A 28 -1.99 -9.14 -1.63
CA ALA A 28 -0.76 -8.39 -1.34
C ALA A 28 0.22 -8.47 -2.52
N LYS A 29 0.42 -9.67 -3.07
CA LYS A 29 1.30 -9.89 -4.23
C LYS A 29 0.88 -9.08 -5.45
N ILE A 30 -0.41 -9.03 -5.77
CA ILE A 30 -0.94 -8.23 -6.90
C ILE A 30 -0.60 -6.75 -6.71
N ILE A 31 -0.77 -6.22 -5.49
CA ILE A 31 -0.45 -4.82 -5.17
C ILE A 31 1.06 -4.55 -5.35
N PHE A 32 1.92 -5.44 -4.86
CA PHE A 32 3.38 -5.33 -5.04
C PHE A 32 3.79 -5.39 -6.52
N GLU A 33 3.26 -6.35 -7.28
CA GLU A 33 3.54 -6.50 -8.71
C GLU A 33 3.08 -5.27 -9.51
N HIS A 34 1.90 -4.74 -9.20
CA HIS A 34 1.40 -3.52 -9.83
C HIS A 34 2.30 -2.32 -9.50
N ALA A 35 2.67 -2.12 -8.23
CA ALA A 35 3.56 -1.04 -7.82
C ALA A 35 4.94 -1.16 -8.47
N LYS A 36 5.50 -2.37 -8.56
CA LYS A 36 6.78 -2.62 -9.21
C LYS A 36 6.76 -2.29 -10.70
N LYS A 37 5.67 -2.64 -11.38
CA LYS A 37 5.50 -2.42 -12.83
C LYS A 37 5.21 -0.96 -13.17
N HIS A 38 4.33 -0.31 -12.40
CA HIS A 38 3.79 1.02 -12.72
C HIS A 38 4.39 2.15 -11.88
N GLY A 39 5.24 1.84 -10.90
CA GLY A 39 5.80 2.79 -9.94
C GLY A 39 4.93 3.00 -8.70
N SER A 40 3.64 2.69 -8.79
CA SER A 40 2.73 2.72 -7.64
C SER A 40 1.50 1.83 -7.81
N ALA A 41 0.87 1.47 -6.69
CA ALA A 41 -0.43 0.79 -6.64
C ALA A 41 -1.29 1.40 -5.54
N ASP A 42 -2.57 1.59 -5.84
CA ASP A 42 -3.54 2.09 -4.90
C ASP A 42 -4.29 0.92 -4.24
N PHE A 43 -4.55 1.01 -2.94
CA PHE A 43 -5.35 0.04 -2.20
C PHE A 43 -6.19 0.73 -1.12
N GLU A 44 -7.28 0.09 -0.72
CA GLU A 44 -8.30 0.67 0.16
C GLU A 44 -8.62 -0.31 1.29
N ASP A 45 -8.56 0.17 2.54
CA ASP A 45 -9.05 -0.52 3.71
C ASP A 45 -10.50 -0.09 3.96
N HIS A 46 -11.42 -0.88 3.42
CA HIS A 46 -12.86 -0.61 3.52
C HIS A 46 -13.38 -0.66 4.97
N LYS A 47 -12.74 -1.44 5.86
CA LYS A 47 -13.18 -1.59 7.25
C LYS A 47 -13.04 -0.27 8.01
N TYR A 48 -11.98 0.48 7.73
CA TYR A 48 -11.70 1.75 8.40
C TYR A 48 -11.80 2.98 7.48
N ASN A 49 -12.28 2.79 6.24
CA ASN A 49 -12.39 3.83 5.22
C ASN A 49 -11.07 4.59 4.99
N ARG A 50 -9.97 3.84 4.85
CA ARG A 50 -8.62 4.40 4.66
C ARG A 50 -8.12 4.06 3.27
N ASN A 51 -7.53 5.04 2.60
CA ASN A 51 -7.00 4.87 1.26
C ASN A 51 -5.49 5.03 1.30
N TYR A 52 -4.78 4.20 0.56
CA TYR A 52 -3.32 4.18 0.54
C TYR A 52 -2.80 4.12 -0.89
N THR A 53 -1.55 4.54 -1.05
CA THR A 53 -0.74 4.29 -2.24
C THR A 53 0.56 3.64 -1.81
N LEU A 54 0.87 2.49 -2.39
CA LEU A 54 2.16 1.83 -2.32
C LEU A 54 3.02 2.33 -3.47
N ARG A 55 4.14 3.02 -3.19
CA ARG A 55 5.13 3.41 -4.20
C ARG A 55 6.30 2.45 -4.20
N TYR A 56 6.88 2.21 -5.37
CA TYR A 56 8.10 1.42 -5.52
C TYR A 56 9.24 2.27 -6.08
N ASP A 57 10.34 2.35 -5.32
CA ASP A 57 11.57 2.97 -5.80
C ASP A 57 12.51 1.91 -6.40
N LYS A 58 12.72 2.01 -7.72
CA LYS A 58 13.58 1.09 -8.48
C LYS A 58 15.06 1.20 -8.12
N ASN A 59 15.50 2.31 -7.54
CA ASN A 59 16.90 2.53 -7.18
C ASN A 59 17.25 1.88 -5.84
N THR A 60 16.33 1.95 -4.88
CA THR A 60 16.53 1.45 -3.51
C THR A 60 15.84 0.12 -3.23
N PHE A 61 15.02 -0.37 -4.17
CA PHE A 61 14.17 -1.57 -4.03
C PHE A 61 13.22 -1.48 -2.81
N LEU A 62 12.88 -0.26 -2.40
CA LEU A 62 12.03 0.02 -1.24
C LEU A 62 10.59 0.27 -1.69
N TYR A 63 9.64 -0.28 -0.95
CA TYR A 63 8.25 0.13 -1.03
C TYR A 63 7.91 1.12 0.08
N THR A 64 7.16 2.16 -0.26
CA THR A 64 6.71 3.19 0.71
C THR A 64 5.20 3.34 0.63
N ILE A 65 4.53 3.27 1.78
CA ILE A 65 3.09 3.48 1.89
C ILE A 65 2.81 4.94 2.28
N GLU A 66 1.98 5.58 1.47
CA GLU A 66 1.46 6.93 1.72
C GLU A 66 -0.06 6.87 1.94
N LYS A 67 -0.53 7.47 3.03
CA LYS A 67 -1.97 7.61 3.29
C LYS A 67 -2.56 8.70 2.41
N ARG A 68 -3.66 8.39 1.74
CA ARG A 68 -4.42 9.32 0.91
C ARG A 68 -5.60 9.89 1.68
N LYS A 69 -6.00 11.11 1.33
CA LYS A 69 -7.26 11.67 1.83
C LYS A 69 -8.42 10.73 1.44
N PRO A 70 -9.41 10.52 2.32
CA PRO A 70 -10.63 9.84 1.92
C PRO A 70 -11.19 10.54 0.68
N LYS A 71 -11.70 9.79 -0.31
CA LYS A 71 -12.49 10.42 -1.38
C LYS A 71 -13.66 11.12 -0.68
N SER A 72 -13.71 12.45 -0.75
CA SER A 72 -14.86 13.19 -0.27
C SER A 72 -16.05 12.69 -1.09
N THR A 73 -16.98 11.96 -0.46
CA THR A 73 -18.29 11.72 -1.02
C THR A 73 -18.99 13.07 -1.06
N GLY A 74 -18.74 13.85 -2.12
CA GLY A 74 -19.53 15.03 -2.44
C GLY A 74 -20.91 14.54 -2.86
N TRP A 75 -21.88 14.68 -1.96
CA TRP A 75 -23.30 14.55 -2.30
C TRP A 75 -23.73 15.87 -2.96
N TRP A 76 -24.38 15.76 -4.12
CA TRP A 76 -25.07 16.85 -4.82
C TRP A 76 -26.42 17.11 -4.15
#